data_AF-A0A314XS85-F1
#
_entry.id   AF-A0A314XS85-F1
#
_cell.length_a   1.000
_cell.length_b   1.000
_cell.length_c   1.000
_cell.angle_alpha   90.00
_cell.angle_beta   90.00
_cell.angle_gamma   90.00
#
_symmetry.space_group_name_H-M   'P 1'
#
loop_
_entity.id
_entity.type
_entity.pdbx_description
1 polymer ?
#
loop_
_entity_poly.entity_id
_entity_poly.type
_entity_poly.pdbx_seq_one_letter_code
_entity_poly.pdbx_strand_id
1 'polypeptide(L)'
;MAATTVTSAIPNPPVLNQNNYEDWSFRVKLYFLAEDLWDVVEATTEPPKPEDGEAEFKAWRKKDAKALIVIQNYCGSANYSLIWGTKTAKAAWETLAEKLKPAQEELFPLVPREDLNIIPTSNDGNESNTSDFNEFALHQPFIDNVVEGDWDLAKEYLSRNPEAIRERGSISGLTALHLAVSLGYVNMAKALVELMTEEDLEIQDANGLTVMACAATKGITQLAKCITEKNKKLLSLPYPPQNFIPLLTAYFIGHWELARYLYSVTPLEALLQDNGCGGSEIVSESFRAKKFDIALDLLQRCPNLALAKGYSGLTPLQMCASIRSGFLSGTHLNFWQQWIYDR
;
A
#
# COMPACT_ATOMS: atom_id res chain seq x y z
N MET A 1 -21.37 -25.96 23.75
CA MET A 1 -20.39 -25.85 22.66
C MET A 1 -20.71 -24.58 21.89
N ALA A 2 -19.97 -23.49 22.15
CA ALA A 2 -20.10 -22.25 21.39
C ALA A 2 -19.16 -22.34 20.18
N ALA A 3 -19.71 -22.22 18.98
CA ALA A 3 -18.95 -22.27 17.74
C ALA A 3 -18.15 -20.97 17.60
N THR A 4 -16.82 -21.07 17.74
CA THR A 4 -15.88 -19.99 17.46
C THR A 4 -15.89 -19.73 15.95
N THR A 5 -16.50 -18.62 15.54
CA THR A 5 -16.45 -18.15 14.15
C THR A 5 -15.08 -17.52 13.94
N VAL A 6 -14.16 -18.30 13.35
CA VAL A 6 -12.87 -17.80 12.85
C VAL A 6 -13.20 -16.89 11.67
N THR A 7 -13.13 -15.59 11.89
CA THR A 7 -13.19 -14.59 10.81
C THR A 7 -11.86 -14.66 10.09
N SER A 8 -11.86 -15.13 8.83
CA SER A 8 -10.66 -15.20 8.00
C SER A 8 -10.09 -13.79 7.83
N ALA A 9 -8.88 -13.58 8.34
CA ALA A 9 -8.17 -12.30 8.31
C ALA A 9 -7.49 -12.09 6.95
N ILE A 10 -8.27 -12.08 5.87
CA ILE A 10 -7.74 -11.76 4.54
C ILE A 10 -7.71 -10.23 4.42
N PRO A 11 -6.54 -9.62 4.19
CA PRO A 11 -6.45 -8.18 3.97
C PRO A 11 -7.31 -7.79 2.75
N ASN A 12 -8.13 -6.74 2.88
CA ASN A 12 -8.94 -6.24 1.76
C ASN A 12 -8.02 -5.88 0.57
N PRO A 13 -8.37 -6.26 -0.67
CA PRO A 13 -7.60 -5.89 -1.85
C PRO A 13 -7.52 -4.35 -2.00
N PRO A 14 -6.39 -3.80 -2.47
CA PRO A 14 -6.31 -2.39 -2.82
C PRO A 14 -7.25 -2.09 -3.99
N VAL A 15 -7.57 -0.81 -4.19
CA VAL A 15 -8.33 -0.38 -5.37
C VAL A 15 -7.42 -0.46 -6.61
N LEU A 16 -7.89 -1.09 -7.68
CA LEU A 16 -7.13 -1.29 -8.92
C LEU A 16 -6.78 0.03 -9.61
N ASN A 17 -5.52 0.06 -9.96
CA ASN A 17 -4.66 0.99 -10.66
C ASN A 17 -4.44 0.79 -12.15
N GLN A 18 -3.74 1.72 -12.80
CA GLN A 18 -2.98 1.39 -14.02
C GLN A 18 -1.63 0.69 -13.70
N ASN A 19 -1.13 0.84 -12.47
CA ASN A 19 0.25 0.44 -12.13
C ASN A 19 0.32 -0.64 -11.03
N ASN A 20 -0.81 -1.14 -10.53
CA ASN A 20 -0.84 -2.14 -9.45
C ASN A 20 -1.58 -3.43 -9.85
N TYR A 21 -1.74 -3.70 -11.15
CA TYR A 21 -2.50 -4.86 -11.62
C TYR A 21 -1.98 -6.19 -11.05
N GLU A 22 -0.66 -6.35 -10.94
CA GLU A 22 -0.05 -7.58 -10.40
C GLU A 22 -0.37 -7.78 -8.90
N ASP A 23 -0.16 -6.77 -8.05
CA ASP A 23 -0.50 -6.85 -6.61
C ASP A 23 -2.02 -6.97 -6.38
N TRP A 24 -2.81 -6.22 -7.15
CA TRP A 24 -4.27 -6.30 -7.12
C TRP A 24 -4.76 -7.71 -7.47
N SER A 25 -4.30 -8.25 -8.60
CA SER A 25 -4.73 -9.57 -9.08
C SER A 25 -4.28 -10.67 -8.12
N PHE A 26 -3.08 -10.57 -7.53
CA PHE A 26 -2.65 -11.50 -6.49
C PHE A 26 -3.60 -11.51 -5.28
N ARG A 27 -3.94 -10.34 -4.73
CA ARG A 27 -4.79 -10.22 -3.53
C ARG A 27 -6.23 -10.63 -3.79
N VAL A 28 -6.79 -10.26 -4.94
CA VAL A 28 -8.15 -10.68 -5.32
C VAL A 28 -8.19 -12.20 -5.59
N LYS A 29 -7.16 -12.77 -6.21
CA LYS A 29 -7.02 -14.23 -6.36
C LYS A 29 -6.95 -14.93 -5.01
N LEU A 30 -6.17 -14.42 -4.07
CA LEU A 30 -6.06 -14.97 -2.72
C LEU A 30 -7.41 -14.94 -1.99
N TYR A 31 -8.15 -13.83 -2.10
CA TYR A 31 -9.51 -13.72 -1.58
C TYR A 31 -10.44 -14.77 -2.20
N PHE A 32 -10.39 -14.95 -3.52
CA PHE A 32 -11.20 -15.94 -4.22
C PHE A 32 -10.88 -17.38 -3.83
N LEU A 33 -9.60 -17.72 -3.62
CA LEU A 33 -9.22 -19.05 -3.15
C LEU A 33 -9.77 -19.34 -1.75
N ALA A 34 -9.70 -18.36 -0.84
CA ALA A 34 -10.17 -18.55 0.53
C ALA A 34 -11.71 -18.62 0.65
N GLU A 35 -12.43 -17.95 -0.25
CA GLU A 35 -13.89 -17.95 -0.28
C GLU A 35 -14.50 -19.00 -1.23
N ASP A 36 -13.65 -19.89 -1.80
CA ASP A 36 -14.03 -20.92 -2.78
C ASP A 36 -14.76 -20.34 -4.02
N LEU A 37 -14.18 -19.27 -4.57
CA LEU A 37 -14.67 -18.49 -5.72
C LEU A 37 -13.69 -18.48 -6.91
N TRP A 38 -12.48 -19.06 -6.79
CA TRP A 38 -11.51 -19.02 -7.89
C TRP A 38 -11.92 -19.88 -9.08
N ASP A 39 -12.68 -20.94 -8.81
CA ASP A 39 -13.23 -21.88 -9.80
C ASP A 39 -14.03 -21.18 -10.91
N VAL A 40 -14.85 -20.18 -10.57
CA VAL A 40 -15.65 -19.44 -11.56
C VAL A 40 -14.84 -18.45 -12.41
N VAL A 41 -13.61 -18.11 -12.00
CA VAL A 41 -12.71 -17.19 -12.72
C VAL A 41 -11.73 -17.95 -13.62
N GLU A 42 -11.17 -19.06 -13.13
CA GLU A 42 -10.18 -19.88 -13.86
C GLU A 42 -10.82 -20.89 -14.82
N ALA A 43 -12.11 -21.21 -14.65
CA ALA A 43 -12.80 -22.24 -15.43
C ALA A 43 -12.52 -22.14 -16.94
N THR A 44 -11.95 -23.20 -17.51
CA THR A 44 -11.70 -23.33 -18.95
C THR A 44 -12.91 -23.89 -19.70
N THR A 45 -13.93 -24.35 -18.97
CA THR A 45 -15.19 -24.90 -19.50
C THR A 45 -16.28 -23.84 -19.55
N GLU A 46 -17.28 -24.01 -20.43
CA GLU A 46 -18.44 -23.12 -20.48
C GLU A 46 -19.25 -23.17 -19.18
N PRO A 47 -19.89 -22.06 -18.76
CA PRO A 47 -20.79 -22.05 -17.62
C PRO A 47 -21.90 -23.10 -17.75
N PRO A 48 -22.29 -23.77 -16.66
CA PRO A 48 -23.40 -24.71 -16.68
C PRO A 48 -24.68 -24.01 -17.16
N LYS A 49 -25.53 -24.74 -17.88
CA LYS A 49 -26.87 -24.28 -18.29
C LYS A 49 -27.92 -24.79 -17.29
N PRO A 50 -29.09 -24.14 -17.22
CA PRO A 50 -30.21 -24.65 -16.41
C PRO A 50 -30.58 -26.11 -16.72
N GLU A 51 -30.33 -26.53 -17.97
CA GLU A 51 -30.58 -27.88 -18.50
C GLU A 51 -29.60 -28.94 -17.95
N ASP A 52 -28.41 -28.53 -17.50
CA ASP A 52 -27.36 -29.42 -16.99
C ASP A 52 -27.57 -29.80 -15.51
N GLY A 53 -28.44 -29.05 -14.81
CA GLY A 53 -28.80 -29.29 -13.41
C GLY A 53 -29.11 -27.99 -12.66
N GLU A 54 -30.38 -27.79 -12.27
CA GLU A 54 -30.85 -26.55 -11.62
C GLU A 54 -30.08 -26.21 -10.32
N ALA A 55 -29.72 -27.22 -9.53
CA ALA A 55 -28.98 -27.02 -8.28
C ALA A 55 -27.54 -26.55 -8.53
N GLU A 56 -26.86 -27.16 -9.50
CA GLU A 56 -25.48 -26.85 -9.87
C GLU A 56 -25.39 -25.49 -10.57
N PHE A 57 -26.32 -25.19 -11.48
CA PHE A 57 -26.43 -23.90 -12.13
C PHE A 57 -26.66 -22.76 -11.11
N LYS A 58 -27.53 -22.98 -10.12
CA LYS A 58 -27.81 -22.00 -9.07
C LYS A 58 -26.62 -21.79 -8.13
N ALA A 59 -25.90 -22.85 -7.79
CA ALA A 59 -24.69 -22.76 -6.98
C ALA A 59 -23.58 -21.99 -7.70
N TRP A 60 -23.33 -22.32 -8.97
CA TRP A 60 -22.38 -21.63 -9.83
C TRP A 60 -22.72 -20.15 -9.97
N ARG A 61 -23.98 -19.80 -10.31
CA ARG A 61 -24.41 -18.40 -10.44
C ARG A 61 -24.19 -17.59 -9.17
N LYS A 62 -24.34 -18.20 -8.00
CA LYS A 62 -24.11 -17.52 -6.72
C LYS A 62 -22.63 -17.23 -6.50
N LYS A 63 -21.75 -18.17 -6.84
CA LYS A 63 -20.29 -17.97 -6.78
C LYS A 63 -19.82 -16.91 -7.79
N ASP A 64 -20.26 -17.01 -9.05
CA ASP A 64 -19.94 -16.04 -10.11
C ASP A 64 -20.39 -14.62 -9.75
N ALA A 65 -21.62 -14.45 -9.25
CA ALA A 65 -22.09 -13.15 -8.81
C ALA A 65 -21.27 -12.58 -7.64
N LYS A 66 -20.88 -13.42 -6.67
CA LYS A 66 -20.06 -12.98 -5.53
C LYS A 66 -18.66 -12.57 -5.98
N ALA A 67 -18.04 -13.34 -6.86
CA ALA A 67 -16.73 -13.00 -7.45
C ALA A 67 -16.80 -11.69 -8.26
N LEU A 68 -17.84 -11.52 -9.07
CA LEU A 68 -18.02 -10.31 -9.88
C LEU A 68 -18.18 -9.05 -9.00
N ILE A 69 -18.96 -9.13 -7.92
CA ILE A 69 -19.13 -8.01 -6.97
C ILE A 69 -17.80 -7.60 -6.34
N VAL A 70 -16.94 -8.56 -5.99
CA VAL A 70 -15.60 -8.27 -5.44
C VAL A 70 -14.74 -7.54 -6.48
N ILE A 71 -14.67 -8.04 -7.72
CA ILE A 71 -13.93 -7.36 -8.79
C ILE A 71 -14.45 -5.92 -8.96
N GLN A 72 -15.78 -5.73 -9.01
CA GLN A 72 -16.39 -4.41 -9.20
C GLN A 72 -16.10 -3.43 -8.04
N ASN A 73 -16.12 -3.91 -6.80
CA ASN A 73 -15.84 -3.07 -5.63
C ASN A 73 -14.38 -2.63 -5.55
N TYR A 74 -13.46 -3.49 -6.01
CA TYR A 74 -12.02 -3.26 -5.90
C TYR A 74 -11.36 -2.87 -7.22
N CYS A 75 -12.07 -2.75 -8.34
CA CYS A 75 -11.47 -2.30 -9.60
C CYS A 75 -11.30 -0.78 -9.68
N GLY A 76 -11.93 -0.01 -8.79
CA GLY A 76 -11.90 1.45 -8.81
C GLY A 76 -12.70 2.06 -9.98
N SER A 77 -13.10 3.32 -9.81
CA SER A 77 -14.01 3.98 -10.78
C SER A 77 -13.44 4.07 -12.20
N ALA A 78 -12.13 4.18 -12.35
CA ALA A 78 -11.47 4.30 -13.66
C ALA A 78 -11.46 2.99 -14.45
N ASN A 79 -11.34 1.83 -13.78
CA ASN A 79 -11.36 0.53 -14.45
C ASN A 79 -12.76 -0.09 -14.47
N TYR A 80 -13.68 0.39 -13.62
CA TYR A 80 -15.08 -0.04 -13.63
C TYR A 80 -15.75 0.19 -14.99
N SER A 81 -15.42 1.29 -15.70
CA SER A 81 -15.91 1.52 -17.07
C SER A 81 -15.43 0.48 -18.07
N LEU A 82 -14.30 -0.21 -17.83
CA LEU A 82 -13.80 -1.28 -18.69
C LEU A 82 -14.65 -2.55 -18.55
N ILE A 83 -15.24 -2.79 -17.37
CA ILE A 83 -16.00 -4.01 -17.05
C ILE A 83 -17.51 -3.79 -16.94
N TRP A 84 -18.01 -2.58 -17.20
CA TRP A 84 -19.43 -2.19 -17.04
C TRP A 84 -20.44 -3.07 -17.81
N GLY A 85 -20.01 -3.78 -18.86
CA GLY A 85 -20.86 -4.68 -19.66
C GLY A 85 -20.62 -6.18 -19.47
N THR A 86 -19.68 -6.58 -18.61
CA THR A 86 -19.33 -8.01 -18.45
C THR A 86 -20.38 -8.75 -17.63
N LYS A 87 -20.77 -9.95 -18.09
CA LYS A 87 -21.84 -10.75 -17.47
C LYS A 87 -21.34 -11.78 -16.45
N THR A 88 -20.04 -12.04 -16.39
CA THR A 88 -19.42 -13.05 -15.53
C THR A 88 -18.16 -12.49 -14.88
N ALA A 89 -17.77 -13.06 -13.73
CA ALA A 89 -16.54 -12.70 -13.03
C ALA A 89 -15.31 -12.96 -13.90
N LYS A 90 -15.29 -14.08 -14.64
CA LYS A 90 -14.25 -14.42 -15.60
C LYS A 90 -14.06 -13.34 -16.67
N ALA A 91 -15.15 -12.91 -17.32
CA ALA A 91 -15.06 -11.89 -18.37
C ALA A 91 -14.54 -10.54 -17.82
N ALA A 92 -14.95 -10.17 -16.60
CA ALA A 92 -14.42 -8.99 -15.92
C ALA A 92 -12.92 -9.12 -15.64
N TRP A 93 -12.49 -10.27 -15.12
CA TRP A 93 -11.09 -10.56 -14.81
C TRP A 93 -10.19 -10.51 -16.04
N GLU A 94 -10.58 -11.19 -17.11
CA GLU A 94 -9.83 -11.25 -18.37
C GLU A 94 -9.72 -9.87 -19.03
N THR A 95 -10.80 -9.08 -19.01
CA THR A 95 -10.79 -7.71 -19.56
C THR A 95 -9.79 -6.82 -18.80
N LEU A 96 -9.74 -6.92 -17.48
CA LEU A 96 -8.77 -6.16 -16.68
C LEU A 96 -7.34 -6.66 -16.92
N ALA A 97 -7.15 -7.97 -17.05
CA ALA A 97 -5.85 -8.56 -17.40
C ALA A 97 -5.33 -8.07 -18.74
N GLU A 98 -6.16 -8.08 -19.77
CA GLU A 98 -5.77 -7.64 -21.10
C GLU A 98 -5.38 -6.17 -21.14
N LYS A 99 -6.07 -5.31 -20.36
CA LYS A 99 -5.85 -3.86 -20.42
C LYS A 99 -4.75 -3.34 -19.49
N LEU A 100 -4.46 -4.05 -18.40
CA LEU A 100 -3.64 -3.52 -17.32
C LEU A 100 -2.43 -4.40 -16.97
N LYS A 101 -2.36 -5.63 -17.50
CA LYS A 101 -1.16 -6.45 -17.35
C LYS A 101 -0.07 -5.88 -18.25
N PRO A 102 1.11 -5.53 -17.72
CA PRO A 102 2.21 -5.03 -18.56
C PRO A 102 2.60 -6.09 -19.59
N ALA A 103 2.82 -5.66 -20.83
CA ALA A 103 3.38 -6.53 -21.86
C ALA A 103 4.79 -6.93 -21.41
N GLN A 104 5.06 -8.23 -21.33
CA GLN A 104 6.42 -8.71 -21.08
C GLN A 104 7.29 -8.30 -22.26
N GLU A 105 8.22 -7.35 -22.06
CA GLU A 105 9.38 -7.24 -22.94
C GLU A 105 10.20 -8.53 -22.75
N GLU A 106 10.28 -9.34 -23.81
CA GLU A 106 11.14 -10.53 -23.86
C GLU A 106 12.61 -10.10 -23.66
N LEU A 107 13.10 -10.21 -22.43
CA LEU A 107 14.52 -10.16 -22.12
C LEU A 107 15.20 -11.41 -22.67
N PHE A 108 15.93 -11.26 -23.77
CA PHE A 108 16.86 -12.26 -24.30
C PHE A 108 17.90 -12.65 -23.23
N PRO A 109 18.08 -13.93 -22.88
CA PRO A 109 19.14 -14.34 -21.98
C PRO A 109 20.46 -14.52 -22.74
N LEU A 110 21.44 -13.66 -22.46
CA LEU A 110 22.86 -13.94 -22.72
C LEU A 110 23.45 -14.58 -21.47
N VAL A 111 23.44 -15.92 -21.41
CA VAL A 111 24.51 -16.83 -20.92
C VAL A 111 23.95 -18.28 -20.94
N PRO A 112 24.64 -19.27 -21.54
CA PRO A 112 24.22 -20.67 -21.51
C PRO A 112 24.42 -21.29 -20.12
N ARG A 113 23.41 -22.02 -19.62
CA ARG A 113 23.53 -22.89 -18.43
C ARG A 113 24.14 -24.23 -18.83
N GLU A 114 25.31 -24.54 -18.27
CA GLU A 114 25.82 -25.91 -18.18
C GLU A 114 25.57 -26.44 -16.75
N ASP A 115 24.76 -27.48 -16.70
CA ASP A 115 24.69 -28.61 -15.76
C ASP A 115 25.29 -28.49 -14.35
N LEU A 116 24.40 -28.53 -13.34
CA LEU A 116 24.69 -29.21 -12.09
C LEU A 116 23.53 -30.14 -11.72
N ASN A 117 23.63 -31.37 -12.21
CA ASN A 117 23.01 -32.55 -11.63
C ASN A 117 23.53 -32.77 -10.20
N ILE A 118 22.69 -32.58 -9.19
CA ILE A 118 22.83 -33.30 -7.91
C ILE A 118 21.44 -33.76 -7.49
N ILE A 119 21.20 -35.06 -7.65
CA ILE A 119 20.11 -35.77 -6.96
C ILE A 119 20.55 -35.96 -5.51
N PRO A 120 19.66 -35.75 -4.54
CA PRO A 120 19.56 -36.74 -3.47
C PRO A 120 18.16 -37.33 -3.40
N THR A 121 18.19 -38.65 -3.23
CA THR A 121 17.09 -39.59 -3.14
C THR A 121 16.19 -39.37 -1.92
N SER A 122 14.93 -39.69 -2.16
CA SER A 122 13.73 -39.82 -1.32
C SER A 122 13.84 -40.34 0.12
N ASN A 123 12.84 -39.89 0.90
CA ASN A 123 12.19 -40.47 2.09
C ASN A 123 12.93 -40.30 3.44
N ASP A 124 12.30 -39.84 4.54
CA ASP A 124 10.96 -40.16 5.04
C ASP A 124 10.21 -38.99 5.69
N GLY A 125 8.88 -39.16 5.75
CA GLY A 125 7.86 -38.13 5.94
C GLY A 125 7.82 -37.36 7.27
N ASN A 126 7.46 -36.09 7.14
CA ASN A 126 6.48 -35.44 8.00
C ASN A 126 5.76 -34.37 7.18
N GLU A 127 4.45 -34.52 7.02
CA GLU A 127 3.60 -33.57 6.32
C GLU A 127 3.50 -32.26 7.09
N SER A 128 4.02 -31.17 6.51
CA SER A 128 3.54 -29.82 6.78
C SER A 128 3.39 -29.08 5.45
N ASN A 129 2.12 -28.93 5.05
CA ASN A 129 1.71 -28.10 3.93
C ASN A 129 1.97 -26.62 4.23
N THR A 130 3.08 -26.09 3.71
CA THR A 130 3.20 -24.72 3.20
C THR A 130 4.34 -24.76 2.20
N SER A 131 4.12 -24.31 0.96
CA SER A 131 5.23 -24.06 0.05
C SER A 131 6.12 -22.99 0.68
N ASP A 132 7.23 -23.41 1.31
CA ASP A 132 8.26 -22.54 1.88
C ASP A 132 8.92 -21.74 0.76
N PHE A 133 8.25 -20.68 0.33
CA PHE A 133 8.90 -19.64 -0.43
C PHE A 133 9.74 -18.84 0.57
N ASN A 134 10.97 -19.28 0.77
CA ASN A 134 11.93 -18.57 1.60
C ASN A 134 12.45 -17.36 0.83
N GLU A 135 11.87 -16.21 1.11
CA GLU A 135 12.21 -14.95 0.44
C GLU A 135 13.59 -14.40 0.88
N PHE A 136 14.09 -14.81 2.05
CA PHE A 136 15.33 -14.37 2.69
C PHE A 136 16.29 -15.56 2.87
N ALA A 137 16.75 -16.10 1.74
CA ALA A 137 17.47 -17.36 1.69
C ALA A 137 18.80 -17.37 2.47
N LEU A 138 19.45 -16.21 2.70
CA LEU A 138 20.76 -16.16 3.35
C LEU A 138 20.65 -16.10 4.88
N HIS A 139 19.72 -15.29 5.41
CA HIS A 139 19.57 -15.10 6.85
C HIS A 139 18.12 -15.25 7.31
N GLN A 140 17.40 -16.26 6.79
CA GLN A 140 16.05 -16.60 7.25
C GLN A 140 15.91 -16.70 8.78
N PRO A 141 16.84 -17.31 9.55
CA PRO A 141 16.70 -17.37 11.01
C PRO A 141 16.71 -15.98 11.69
N PHE A 142 17.42 -15.00 11.11
CA PHE A 142 17.36 -13.62 11.59
C PHE A 142 15.99 -13.00 11.32
N ILE A 143 15.45 -13.25 10.13
CA ILE A 143 14.13 -12.76 9.73
C ILE A 143 13.02 -13.40 10.56
N ASP A 144 13.11 -14.70 10.86
CA ASP A 144 12.16 -15.39 11.74
C ASP A 144 12.13 -14.73 13.13
N ASN A 145 13.29 -14.46 13.74
CA ASN A 145 13.36 -13.74 15.01
C ASN A 145 12.73 -12.33 14.91
N VAL A 146 12.92 -11.63 13.79
CA VAL A 146 12.30 -10.30 13.55
C VAL A 146 10.78 -10.42 13.41
N VAL A 147 10.27 -11.46 12.74
CA VAL A 147 8.84 -11.72 12.55
C VAL A 147 8.18 -12.10 13.88
N GLU A 148 8.84 -12.94 14.68
CA GLU A 148 8.41 -13.33 16.02
C GLU A 148 8.50 -12.19 17.05
N GLY A 149 9.27 -11.14 16.74
CA GLY A 149 9.46 -9.99 17.62
C GLY A 149 10.52 -10.21 18.70
N ASP A 150 11.34 -11.27 18.60
CA ASP A 150 12.41 -11.57 19.54
C ASP A 150 13.68 -10.77 19.19
N TRP A 151 13.77 -9.57 19.76
CA TRP A 151 14.92 -8.70 19.54
C TRP A 151 16.22 -9.24 20.13
N ASP A 152 16.17 -10.00 21.23
CA ASP A 152 17.39 -10.50 21.86
C ASP A 152 18.05 -11.56 20.96
N LEU A 153 17.26 -12.50 20.41
CA LEU A 153 17.75 -13.48 19.44
C LEU A 153 18.15 -12.82 18.11
N ALA A 154 17.37 -11.86 17.61
CA ALA A 154 17.73 -11.13 16.40
C ALA A 154 19.06 -10.38 16.54
N LYS A 155 19.28 -9.73 17.69
CA LYS A 155 20.51 -9.01 18.00
C LYS A 155 21.70 -9.95 18.19
N GLU A 156 21.51 -11.10 18.84
CA GLU A 156 22.55 -12.13 18.94
C GLU A 156 22.95 -12.61 17.55
N TYR A 157 21.98 -12.87 16.66
CA TYR A 157 22.26 -13.28 15.30
C TYR A 157 23.06 -12.21 14.54
N LEU A 158 22.65 -10.94 14.61
CA LEU A 158 23.36 -9.82 13.99
C LEU A 158 24.80 -9.64 14.50
N SER A 159 25.07 -9.98 15.77
CA SER A 159 26.43 -9.92 16.30
C SER A 159 27.39 -10.90 15.64
N ARG A 160 26.87 -12.00 15.08
CA ARG A 160 27.62 -13.03 14.36
C ARG A 160 27.60 -12.81 12.84
N ASN A 161 26.52 -12.22 12.32
CA ASN A 161 26.29 -12.00 10.89
C ASN A 161 25.82 -10.55 10.63
N PRO A 162 26.70 -9.54 10.71
CA PRO A 162 26.31 -8.14 10.59
C PRO A 162 25.67 -7.77 9.25
N GLU A 163 26.01 -8.48 8.18
CA GLU A 163 25.49 -8.29 6.82
C GLU A 163 23.99 -8.61 6.70
N ALA A 164 23.44 -9.44 7.59
CA ALA A 164 22.03 -9.83 7.59
C ALA A 164 21.08 -8.64 7.72
N ILE A 165 21.53 -7.54 8.33
CA ILE A 165 20.72 -6.32 8.50
C ILE A 165 20.32 -5.68 7.15
N ARG A 166 21.05 -5.99 6.07
CA ARG A 166 20.83 -5.47 4.70
C ARG A 166 20.18 -6.48 3.77
N GLU A 167 19.93 -7.70 4.23
CA GLU A 167 19.29 -8.69 3.36
C GLU A 167 17.93 -8.18 2.91
N ARG A 168 17.69 -8.33 1.60
CA ARG A 168 16.44 -7.96 0.96
C ARG A 168 15.74 -9.22 0.53
N GLY A 169 14.45 -9.26 0.83
CA GLY A 169 13.58 -10.31 0.32
C GLY A 169 13.61 -10.30 -1.22
N SER A 170 13.78 -11.47 -1.81
CA SER A 170 13.90 -11.66 -3.27
C SER A 170 12.68 -11.19 -4.09
N ILE A 171 11.48 -11.08 -3.49
CA ILE A 171 10.26 -10.65 -4.18
C ILE A 171 9.82 -9.27 -3.72
N SER A 172 9.57 -9.13 -2.42
CA SER A 172 9.08 -7.94 -1.75
C SER A 172 10.14 -6.84 -1.65
N GLY A 173 11.42 -7.18 -1.77
CA GLY A 173 12.53 -6.24 -1.57
C GLY A 173 12.65 -5.72 -0.13
N LEU A 174 11.84 -6.21 0.80
CA LEU A 174 11.79 -5.76 2.19
C LEU A 174 13.07 -6.12 2.92
N THR A 175 13.46 -5.30 3.89
CA THR A 175 14.51 -5.62 4.86
C THR A 175 13.89 -5.93 6.21
N ALA A 176 14.69 -6.45 7.16
CA ALA A 176 14.27 -6.63 8.55
C ALA A 176 13.65 -5.36 9.17
N LEU A 177 14.19 -4.17 8.84
CA LEU A 177 13.64 -2.92 9.31
C LEU A 177 12.23 -2.65 8.74
N HIS A 178 12.00 -2.92 7.46
CA HIS A 178 10.66 -2.80 6.86
C HIS A 178 9.65 -3.76 7.53
N LEU A 179 10.07 -5.00 7.81
CA LEU A 179 9.25 -5.99 8.51
C LEU A 179 8.91 -5.54 9.93
N ALA A 180 9.90 -5.08 10.71
CA ALA A 180 9.68 -4.58 12.07
C ALA A 180 8.67 -3.42 12.09
N VAL A 181 8.75 -2.49 11.13
CA VAL A 181 7.76 -1.41 10.97
C VAL A 181 6.39 -1.95 10.57
N SER A 182 6.35 -2.89 9.62
CA SER A 182 5.13 -3.54 9.13
C SER A 182 4.42 -4.40 10.18
N LEU A 183 5.14 -4.89 11.18
CA LEU A 183 4.59 -5.63 12.32
C LEU A 183 4.34 -4.73 13.54
N GLY A 184 4.84 -3.50 13.54
CA GLY A 184 4.61 -2.53 14.63
C GLY A 184 5.59 -2.68 15.80
N TYR A 185 6.70 -3.38 15.63
CA TYR A 185 7.75 -3.55 16.62
C TYR A 185 8.63 -2.29 16.71
N VAL A 186 8.08 -1.21 17.26
CA VAL A 186 8.72 0.13 17.27
C VAL A 186 10.10 0.12 17.96
N ASN A 187 10.26 -0.59 19.07
CA ASN A 187 11.54 -0.63 19.78
C ASN A 187 12.62 -1.39 19.00
N MET A 188 12.25 -2.51 18.39
CA MET A 188 13.12 -3.26 17.48
C MET A 188 13.50 -2.41 16.26
N ALA A 189 12.53 -1.73 15.63
CA ALA A 189 12.78 -0.86 14.50
C ALA A 189 13.75 0.27 14.84
N LYS A 190 13.61 0.91 16.02
CA LYS A 190 14.57 1.92 16.49
C LYS A 190 15.97 1.34 16.67
N ALA A 191 16.07 0.17 17.29
CA ALA A 191 17.37 -0.48 17.49
C ALA A 191 18.03 -0.88 16.16
N LEU A 192 17.26 -1.32 15.17
CA LEU A 192 17.75 -1.56 13.80
C LEU A 192 18.25 -0.26 13.15
N VAL A 193 17.52 0.86 13.29
CA VAL A 193 17.96 2.18 12.77
C VAL A 193 19.29 2.63 13.40
N GLU A 194 19.52 2.33 14.67
CA GLU A 194 20.80 2.63 15.35
C GLU A 194 21.97 1.84 14.74
N LEU A 195 21.74 0.59 14.32
CA LEU A 195 22.75 -0.29 13.71
C LEU A 195 22.98 -0.03 12.22
N MET A 196 22.00 0.55 11.52
CA MET A 196 22.07 0.82 10.07
C MET A 196 22.84 2.10 9.74
N THR A 197 23.47 2.15 8.57
CA THR A 197 24.07 3.38 8.01
C THR A 197 23.00 4.29 7.40
N GLU A 198 23.37 5.52 6.99
CA GLU A 198 22.42 6.41 6.30
C GLU A 198 21.92 5.78 5.00
N GLU A 199 22.82 5.18 4.23
CA GLU A 199 22.56 4.53 2.95
C GLU A 199 21.65 3.31 3.10
N ASP A 200 21.79 2.56 4.21
CA ASP A 200 20.94 1.41 4.50
C ASP A 200 19.48 1.83 4.73
N LEU A 201 19.24 3.04 5.26
CA LEU A 201 17.89 3.57 5.46
C LEU A 201 17.25 4.07 4.15
N GLU A 202 18.05 4.26 3.10
CA GLU A 202 17.59 4.64 1.75
C GLU A 202 17.14 3.41 0.92
N ILE A 203 17.37 2.19 1.40
CA ILE A 203 16.89 0.96 0.75
C ILE A 203 15.37 1.02 0.62
N GLN A 204 14.89 0.73 -0.59
CA GLN A 204 13.48 0.67 -0.93
C GLN A 204 12.99 -0.77 -1.06
N ASP A 205 11.73 -1.00 -0.68
CA ASP A 205 11.02 -2.22 -1.01
C ASP A 205 10.68 -2.31 -2.51
N ALA A 206 10.03 -3.38 -2.95
CA ALA A 206 9.62 -3.58 -4.34
C ALA A 206 8.60 -2.54 -4.83
N ASN A 207 7.93 -1.82 -3.93
CA ASN A 207 7.03 -0.72 -4.24
C ASN A 207 7.74 0.64 -4.27
N GLY A 208 9.07 0.69 -4.08
CA GLY A 208 9.81 1.95 -3.99
C GLY A 208 9.66 2.67 -2.65
N LEU A 209 9.12 2.03 -1.62
CA LEU A 209 8.93 2.62 -0.30
C LEU A 209 10.17 2.44 0.55
N THR A 210 10.63 3.53 1.18
CA THR A 210 11.64 3.49 2.25
C THR A 210 10.97 3.23 3.61
N VAL A 211 11.77 2.90 4.62
CA VAL A 211 11.28 2.78 6.01
C VAL A 211 10.60 4.07 6.50
N MET A 212 11.07 5.24 6.06
CA MET A 212 10.46 6.52 6.41
C MET A 212 9.04 6.65 5.85
N ALA A 213 8.82 6.18 4.61
CA ALA A 213 7.51 6.12 3.99
C ALA A 213 6.58 5.15 4.72
N CYS A 214 7.09 3.98 5.14
CA CYS A 214 6.32 3.02 5.94
C CYS A 214 5.93 3.61 7.31
N ALA A 215 6.86 4.29 7.99
CA ALA A 215 6.60 4.96 9.27
C ALA A 215 5.56 6.09 9.13
N ALA A 216 5.63 6.86 8.04
CA ALA A 216 4.64 7.88 7.68
C ALA A 216 3.26 7.30 7.43
N THR A 217 3.18 6.22 6.66
CA THR A 217 1.94 5.50 6.36
C THR A 217 1.27 4.99 7.64
N LYS A 218 2.06 4.47 8.58
CA LYS A 218 1.57 3.93 9.85
C LYS A 218 1.40 4.94 10.98
N GLY A 219 1.87 6.18 10.82
CA GLY A 219 1.76 7.21 11.86
C GLY A 219 2.69 6.98 13.06
N ILE A 220 3.83 6.29 12.87
CA ILE A 220 4.74 5.95 13.98
C ILE A 220 5.69 7.13 14.27
N THR A 221 5.16 8.16 14.95
CA THR A 221 5.87 9.44 15.21
C THR A 221 7.26 9.24 15.82
N GLN A 222 7.37 8.35 16.81
CA GLN A 222 8.61 8.12 17.54
C GLN A 222 9.70 7.46 16.69
N LEU A 223 9.31 6.63 15.71
CA LEU A 223 10.26 6.01 14.80
C LEU A 223 10.65 7.01 13.70
N ALA A 224 9.71 7.77 13.16
CA ALA A 224 10.01 8.82 12.18
C ALA A 224 11.01 9.84 12.72
N LYS A 225 10.91 10.22 14.01
CA LYS A 225 11.91 11.03 14.71
C LYS A 225 13.30 10.39 14.70
N CYS A 226 13.39 9.14 15.14
CA CYS A 226 14.64 8.37 15.16
C CYS A 226 15.28 8.24 13.76
N ILE A 227 14.48 7.95 12.73
CA ILE A 227 14.94 7.89 11.33
C ILE A 227 15.45 9.26 10.87
N THR A 228 14.73 10.35 11.19
CA THR A 228 15.10 11.71 10.80
C THR A 228 16.41 12.17 11.43
N GLU A 229 16.66 11.79 12.69
CA GLU A 229 17.91 12.09 13.39
C GLU A 229 19.10 11.42 12.70
N LYS A 230 18.90 10.22 12.12
CA LYS A 230 19.92 9.45 11.42
C LYS A 230 20.13 9.90 9.97
N ASN A 231 19.06 10.01 9.17
CA ASN A 231 19.14 10.40 7.77
C ASN A 231 18.01 11.38 7.38
N LYS A 232 18.36 12.67 7.30
CA LYS A 232 17.43 13.75 6.95
C LYS A 232 17.02 13.76 5.48
N LYS A 233 17.78 13.14 4.57
CA LYS A 233 17.48 13.13 3.13
C LYS A 233 16.12 12.47 2.87
N LEU A 234 15.76 11.48 3.68
CA LEU A 234 14.50 10.75 3.62
C LEU A 234 13.26 11.64 3.77
N LEU A 235 13.39 12.84 4.35
CA LEU A 235 12.28 13.80 4.48
C LEU A 235 11.79 14.36 3.13
N SER A 236 12.65 14.34 2.12
CA SER A 236 12.42 14.96 0.82
C SER A 236 12.46 13.96 -0.33
N LEU A 237 12.68 12.67 -0.06
CA LEU A 237 12.64 11.64 -1.09
C LEU A 237 11.18 11.33 -1.44
N PRO A 238 10.75 11.58 -2.69
CA PRO A 238 9.45 11.15 -3.14
C PRO A 238 9.44 9.64 -3.38
N TYR A 239 8.29 9.01 -3.14
CA TYR A 239 8.08 7.61 -3.48
C TYR A 239 6.80 7.43 -4.31
N PRO A 240 6.79 6.44 -5.23
CA PRO A 240 5.65 6.17 -6.08
C PRO A 240 4.42 5.71 -5.26
N PRO A 241 3.22 5.73 -5.85
CA PRO A 241 2.92 6.12 -7.24
C PRO A 241 2.66 7.61 -7.45
N GLN A 242 2.34 8.38 -6.40
CA GLN A 242 2.06 9.82 -6.51
C GLN A 242 3.31 10.69 -6.30
N ASN A 243 4.49 10.11 -6.12
CA ASN A 243 5.71 10.84 -5.75
C ASN A 243 5.50 11.67 -4.46
N PHE A 244 4.84 11.07 -3.47
CA PHE A 244 4.64 11.71 -2.17
C PHE A 244 5.93 11.69 -1.38
N ILE A 245 6.18 12.78 -0.65
CA ILE A 245 7.15 12.79 0.44
C ILE A 245 6.45 12.36 1.75
N PRO A 246 7.20 11.93 2.79
CA PRO A 246 6.60 11.42 4.04
C PRO A 246 5.56 12.35 4.68
N LEU A 247 5.78 13.67 4.62
CA LEU A 247 4.84 14.67 5.14
C LEU A 247 3.48 14.60 4.44
N LEU A 248 3.44 14.46 3.12
CA LEU A 248 2.18 14.40 2.36
C LEU A 248 1.36 13.18 2.73
N THR A 249 2.02 12.02 2.85
CA THR A 249 1.36 10.79 3.30
C THR A 249 0.82 10.90 4.72
N ALA A 250 1.63 11.37 5.67
CA ALA A 250 1.19 11.54 7.05
C ALA A 250 -0.01 12.50 7.16
N TYR A 251 0.01 13.60 6.38
CA TYR A 251 -1.07 14.57 6.35
C TYR A 251 -2.35 14.01 5.70
N PHE A 252 -2.23 13.36 4.55
CA PHE A 252 -3.34 12.79 3.80
C PHE A 252 -4.08 11.70 4.59
N ILE A 253 -3.35 10.82 5.27
CA ILE A 253 -3.91 9.76 6.12
C ILE A 253 -4.52 10.35 7.40
N GLY A 254 -4.06 11.51 7.84
CA GLY A 254 -4.55 12.20 9.04
C GLY A 254 -3.76 11.89 10.32
N HIS A 255 -2.49 11.49 10.18
CA HIS A 255 -1.56 11.32 11.30
C HIS A 255 -1.05 12.70 11.77
N TRP A 256 -1.94 13.51 12.35
CA TRP A 256 -1.71 14.95 12.60
C TRP A 256 -0.48 15.26 13.47
N GLU A 257 -0.20 14.43 14.47
CA GLU A 257 1.00 14.60 15.31
C GLU A 257 2.27 14.42 14.47
N LEU A 258 2.34 13.35 13.68
CA LEU A 258 3.45 13.09 12.78
C LEU A 258 3.54 14.15 11.69
N ALA A 259 2.42 14.54 11.07
CA ALA A 259 2.41 15.56 10.03
C ALA A 259 2.97 16.90 10.53
N ARG A 260 2.63 17.33 11.76
CA ARG A 260 3.22 18.54 12.36
C ARG A 260 4.71 18.40 12.61
N TYR A 261 5.13 17.24 13.13
CA TYR A 261 6.55 16.98 13.31
C TYR A 261 7.30 17.05 11.97
N LEU A 262 6.84 16.31 10.96
CA LEU A 262 7.45 16.31 9.63
C LEU A 262 7.45 17.71 9.01
N TYR A 263 6.36 18.47 9.15
CA TYR A 263 6.31 19.86 8.69
C TYR A 263 7.41 20.74 9.32
N SER A 264 7.71 20.54 10.60
CA SER A 264 8.75 21.31 11.29
C SER A 264 10.18 20.98 10.87
N VAL A 265 10.41 19.81 10.26
CA VAL A 265 11.76 19.33 9.89
C VAL A 265 11.97 19.21 8.39
N THR A 266 10.91 19.10 7.58
CA THR A 266 10.98 19.03 6.12
C THR A 266 11.37 20.40 5.54
N PRO A 267 12.43 20.47 4.71
CA PRO A 267 12.80 21.71 4.01
C PRO A 267 11.63 22.23 3.16
N LEU A 268 11.41 23.54 3.17
CA LEU A 268 10.32 24.16 2.42
C LEU A 268 10.42 23.86 0.92
N GLU A 269 11.64 23.80 0.41
CA GLU A 269 11.96 23.51 -0.99
C GLU A 269 11.34 22.19 -1.45
N ALA A 270 11.28 21.17 -0.58
CA ALA A 270 10.67 19.89 -0.89
C ALA A 270 9.15 20.00 -1.14
N LEU A 271 8.48 20.96 -0.51
CA LEU A 271 7.05 21.25 -0.74
C LEU A 271 6.80 22.13 -1.97
N LEU A 272 7.84 22.79 -2.47
CA LEU A 272 7.80 23.66 -3.64
C LEU A 272 8.25 22.96 -4.94
N GLN A 273 8.74 21.72 -4.85
CA GLN A 273 9.01 20.87 -6.01
C GLN A 273 7.75 20.67 -6.86
N ASP A 274 7.95 20.29 -8.13
CA ASP A 274 6.87 20.05 -9.10
C ASP A 274 5.86 21.20 -9.18
N ASN A 275 6.37 22.44 -9.28
CA ASN A 275 5.58 23.67 -9.29
C ASN A 275 4.68 23.85 -8.06
N GLY A 276 5.14 23.37 -6.89
CA GLY A 276 4.42 23.47 -5.63
C GLY A 276 3.26 22.48 -5.50
N CYS A 277 3.29 21.38 -6.25
CA CYS A 277 2.24 20.35 -6.22
C CYS A 277 2.00 19.82 -4.79
N GLY A 278 3.07 19.46 -4.08
CA GLY A 278 2.98 18.96 -2.70
C GLY A 278 2.42 20.01 -1.72
N GLY A 279 2.94 21.23 -1.76
CA GLY A 279 2.42 22.33 -0.93
C GLY A 279 0.94 22.63 -1.21
N SER A 280 0.56 22.64 -2.49
CA SER A 280 -0.83 22.80 -2.93
C SER A 280 -1.74 21.67 -2.43
N GLU A 281 -1.26 20.44 -2.40
CA GLU A 281 -2.00 19.29 -1.90
C GLU A 281 -2.31 19.44 -0.40
N ILE A 282 -1.32 19.85 0.42
CA ILE A 282 -1.55 20.11 1.86
C ILE A 282 -2.61 21.18 2.06
N VAL A 283 -2.53 22.28 1.30
CA VAL A 283 -3.50 23.38 1.41
C VAL A 283 -4.89 22.90 0.97
N SER A 284 -4.99 22.12 -0.10
CA SER A 284 -6.26 21.56 -0.58
C SER A 284 -6.89 20.61 0.44
N GLU A 285 -6.11 19.67 0.97
CA GLU A 285 -6.56 18.68 1.94
C GLU A 285 -6.90 19.29 3.30
N SER A 286 -6.32 20.46 3.64
CA SER A 286 -6.64 21.21 4.85
C SER A 286 -8.13 21.53 4.98
N PHE A 287 -8.79 21.85 3.87
CA PHE A 287 -10.21 22.17 3.84
C PHE A 287 -11.07 20.95 4.14
N ARG A 288 -10.74 19.80 3.54
CA ARG A 288 -11.44 18.53 3.78
C ARG A 288 -11.23 18.04 5.21
N ALA A 289 -10.00 18.12 5.70
CA ALA A 289 -9.62 17.69 7.04
C ALA A 289 -10.03 18.67 8.15
N LYS A 290 -10.36 19.92 7.81
CA LYS A 290 -10.57 21.04 8.74
C LYS A 290 -9.36 21.26 9.66
N LYS A 291 -8.15 21.14 9.08
CA LYS A 291 -6.86 21.31 9.76
C LYS A 291 -6.08 22.42 9.08
N PHE A 292 -6.14 23.64 9.63
CA PHE A 292 -5.66 24.83 8.95
C PHE A 292 -4.29 25.33 9.43
N ASP A 293 -3.70 24.72 10.47
CA ASP A 293 -2.45 25.16 11.08
C ASP A 293 -1.28 25.16 10.08
N ILE A 294 -0.99 24.01 9.47
CA ILE A 294 0.09 23.87 8.48
C ILE A 294 -0.22 24.66 7.20
N ALA A 295 -1.48 24.60 6.73
CA ALA A 295 -1.88 25.27 5.50
C ALA A 295 -1.80 26.80 5.60
N LEU A 296 -2.16 27.37 6.76
CA LEU A 296 -2.05 28.80 7.00
C LEU A 296 -0.58 29.26 7.01
N ASP A 297 0.30 28.53 7.70
CA ASP A 297 1.75 28.83 7.70
C ASP A 297 2.33 28.74 6.28
N LEU A 298 1.98 27.70 5.53
CA LEU A 298 2.39 27.52 4.13
C LEU A 298 1.94 28.67 3.23
N LEU A 299 0.69 29.12 3.34
CA LEU A 299 0.18 30.22 2.52
C LEU A 299 0.80 31.57 2.91
N GLN A 300 1.12 31.78 4.18
CA GLN A 300 1.83 32.98 4.63
C GLN A 300 3.25 33.03 4.07
N ARG A 301 3.93 31.89 4.01
CA ARG A 301 5.30 31.77 3.48
C ARG A 301 5.35 31.72 1.96
N CYS A 302 4.35 31.13 1.33
CA CYS A 302 4.29 30.87 -0.11
C CYS A 302 2.86 31.08 -0.67
N PRO A 303 2.42 32.34 -0.84
CA PRO A 303 1.05 32.65 -1.28
C PRO A 303 0.67 32.03 -2.63
N ASN A 304 1.65 31.83 -3.53
CA ASN A 304 1.44 31.23 -4.84
C ASN A 304 0.90 29.78 -4.78
N LEU A 305 1.06 29.09 -3.65
CA LEU A 305 0.48 27.75 -3.44
C LEU A 305 -1.05 27.75 -3.53
N ALA A 306 -1.72 28.88 -3.28
CA ALA A 306 -3.17 29.00 -3.46
C ALA A 306 -3.62 28.85 -4.94
N LEU A 307 -2.69 29.04 -5.88
CA LEU A 307 -2.92 28.97 -7.33
C LEU A 307 -2.22 27.77 -7.99
N ALA A 308 -1.32 27.10 -7.28
CA ALA A 308 -0.69 25.88 -7.74
C ALA A 308 -1.73 24.75 -7.83
N LYS A 309 -1.48 23.78 -8.71
CA LYS A 309 -2.34 22.59 -8.87
C LYS A 309 -1.74 21.45 -8.07
N GLY A 310 -2.57 20.77 -7.28
CA GLY A 310 -2.20 19.53 -6.60
C GLY A 310 -2.23 18.33 -7.55
N TYR A 311 -2.17 17.12 -6.99
CA TYR A 311 -2.13 15.87 -7.77
C TYR A 311 -3.46 15.58 -8.48
N SER A 312 -4.56 16.15 -7.98
CA SER A 312 -5.88 16.12 -8.65
C SER A 312 -5.99 17.05 -9.86
N GLY A 313 -4.98 17.90 -10.11
CA GLY A 313 -5.02 18.96 -11.13
C GLY A 313 -5.86 20.18 -10.76
N LEU A 314 -6.46 20.18 -9.57
CA LEU A 314 -7.22 21.30 -9.02
C LEU A 314 -6.34 22.19 -8.15
N THR A 315 -6.68 23.48 -8.11
CA THR A 315 -6.11 24.43 -7.15
C THR A 315 -6.80 24.33 -5.79
N PRO A 316 -6.17 24.77 -4.69
CA PRO A 316 -6.82 24.80 -3.38
C PRO A 316 -8.12 25.62 -3.37
N LEU A 317 -8.20 26.69 -4.16
CA LEU A 317 -9.42 27.50 -4.25
C LEU A 317 -10.56 26.74 -4.94
N GLN A 318 -10.26 26.01 -6.02
CA GLN A 318 -11.23 25.15 -6.70
C GLN A 318 -11.69 24.00 -5.80
N MET A 319 -10.75 23.39 -5.08
CA MET A 319 -11.05 22.33 -4.10
C MET A 319 -11.97 22.87 -3.00
N CYS A 320 -11.62 24.03 -2.43
CA CYS A 320 -12.43 24.71 -1.41
C CYS A 320 -13.87 24.90 -1.91
N ALA A 321 -14.05 25.49 -3.10
CA ALA A 321 -15.37 25.74 -3.69
C ALA A 321 -16.21 24.45 -3.89
N SER A 322 -15.59 23.29 -4.04
CA SER A 322 -16.30 21.99 -4.15
C SER A 322 -16.84 21.48 -2.81
N ILE A 323 -16.32 21.98 -1.68
CA ILE A 323 -16.72 21.59 -0.32
C ILE A 323 -17.96 22.39 0.10
N ARG A 324 -19.13 21.92 -0.35
CA ARG A 324 -20.44 22.55 -0.08
C ARG A 324 -20.72 22.81 1.39
N SER A 325 -20.16 22.01 2.30
CA SER A 325 -20.35 22.17 3.75
C SER A 325 -19.57 23.34 4.37
N GLY A 326 -18.66 23.97 3.62
CA GLY A 326 -17.87 25.11 4.06
C GLY A 326 -18.47 26.49 3.73
N PHE A 327 -19.56 26.53 2.94
CA PHE A 327 -20.22 27.77 2.53
C PHE A 327 -21.68 27.78 2.96
N LEU A 328 -22.16 28.94 3.41
CA LEU A 328 -23.56 29.16 3.80
C LEU A 328 -24.54 28.73 2.70
N SER A 329 -24.19 28.96 1.42
CA SER A 329 -24.99 28.59 0.25
C SER A 329 -25.11 27.07 0.02
N GLY A 330 -24.22 26.26 0.59
CA GLY A 330 -24.20 24.81 0.44
C GLY A 330 -24.67 24.04 1.68
N THR A 331 -25.00 24.73 2.78
CA THR A 331 -25.49 24.15 4.03
C THR A 331 -26.94 24.53 4.29
N HIS A 332 -27.83 23.56 4.47
CA HIS A 332 -29.20 23.79 4.92
C HIS A 332 -29.22 24.09 6.43
N LEU A 333 -28.81 25.29 6.81
CA LEU A 333 -28.84 25.77 8.20
C LEU A 333 -30.24 26.30 8.53
N ASN A 334 -30.77 25.88 9.68
CA ASN A 334 -32.01 26.45 10.21
C ASN A 334 -31.78 27.87 10.76
N PHE A 335 -32.87 28.60 10.98
CA PHE A 335 -32.87 30.05 11.29
C PHE A 335 -31.82 30.47 12.34
N TRP A 336 -31.63 29.69 13.40
CA TRP A 336 -30.68 30.00 14.48
C TRP A 336 -29.23 29.64 14.16
N GLN A 337 -28.98 28.68 13.27
CA GLN A 337 -27.63 28.29 12.85
C GLN A 337 -27.01 29.29 11.87
N GLN A 338 -27.82 30.07 11.16
CA GLN A 338 -27.34 31.11 10.23
C GLN A 338 -26.61 32.26 10.94
N TRP A 339 -26.96 32.51 12.20
CA TRP A 339 -26.34 33.56 13.03
C TRP A 339 -24.84 33.32 13.33
N ILE A 340 -24.30 32.15 13.00
CA ILE A 340 -22.85 31.86 13.11
C ILE A 340 -22.05 32.61 12.03
N TYR A 341 -22.67 32.94 10.89
CA TYR A 341 -22.04 33.64 9.76
C TYR A 341 -22.33 35.14 9.72
N ASP A 342 -23.31 35.61 10.48
CA ASP A 342 -23.61 37.03 10.65
C ASP A 342 -22.70 37.62 11.75
N ARG A 343 -21.52 38.09 11.36
CA ARG A 343 -20.70 39.00 12.17
C ARG A 343 -20.16 40.16 11.36
#